data_AF-A0A225A5Y0-F1
#
_entry.id   AF-A0A225A5Y0-F1
#
_cell.length_a   1.000
_cell.length_b   1.000
_cell.length_c   1.000
_cell.angle_alpha   90.00
_cell.angle_beta   90.00
_cell.angle_gamma   90.00
#
_symmetry.space_group_name_H-M   'P 1'
#
loop_
_entity.id
_entity.type
_entity.pdbx_description
1 polymer ?
#
loop_
_entity_poly.entity_id
_entity_poly.type
_entity_poly.pdbx_seq_one_letter_code
_entity_poly.pdbx_strand_id
1 'polypeptide(L)'
;MPDIDMLNVKSYLLRDRKGLGVWFRRLRPKVGSFFYQSAGDPLLRTQIRITKPSQQPTTIKRIGKSFCIAVSRKSYAMLDNYPNTAERRLEPRYKPCQILTDQQIPYVIWFEDALHHHGVPVVVFDLYLLVPDIDIAAECLVEAGWTVDTQGPYKIGNAEVELPQRGLLHPNSDMKTVLLPAEEWRFPLTAADAPLETSTDWPYQQLSFPTLPGFLDALLDSWLDYPDEDSNLTSHLACQVLYLYGYVQPLMEPSFSDQLKYEHRQYHFDTLAGMTMGTLPARRHQRAIRDALLPGQYQLCECSTPRDNTLLFSSKLNKPNALFRSN
;
A
#
# COMPACT_ATOMS: atom_id res chain seq x y z
N MET A 1 -18.71 5.85 -32.31
CA MET A 1 -18.45 5.76 -30.86
C MET A 1 -19.31 4.64 -30.30
N PRO A 2 -18.72 3.57 -29.75
CA PRO A 2 -19.41 2.81 -28.72
C PRO A 2 -18.59 2.76 -27.43
N ASP A 3 -19.36 2.77 -26.33
CA ASP A 3 -18.97 2.64 -24.94
C ASP A 3 -17.98 1.49 -24.67
N ILE A 4 -16.97 1.77 -23.85
CA ILE A 4 -16.03 0.79 -23.31
C ILE A 4 -16.47 0.42 -21.89
N ASP A 5 -16.96 -0.82 -21.74
CA ASP A 5 -17.21 -1.46 -20.46
C ASP A 5 -15.88 -1.76 -19.74
N MET A 6 -15.59 -1.03 -18.65
CA MET A 6 -14.47 -1.32 -17.76
C MET A 6 -14.76 -2.59 -16.93
N LEU A 7 -14.05 -3.69 -17.24
CA LEU A 7 -14.07 -4.92 -16.45
C LEU A 7 -13.33 -4.73 -15.11
N ASN A 8 -14.11 -4.37 -14.09
CA ASN A 8 -13.72 -4.31 -12.68
C ASN A 8 -13.16 -5.65 -12.15
N VAL A 9 -11.86 -5.73 -11.85
CA VAL A 9 -11.27 -6.81 -11.05
C VAL A 9 -11.25 -6.35 -9.58
N LYS A 10 -12.04 -7.00 -8.72
CA LYS A 10 -12.06 -6.74 -7.27
C LYS A 10 -11.31 -7.84 -6.52
N SER A 11 -10.28 -7.45 -5.79
CA SER A 11 -9.59 -8.25 -4.76
C SER A 11 -10.32 -8.08 -3.43
N TYR A 12 -10.47 -9.13 -2.63
CA TYR A 12 -11.12 -9.05 -1.33
C TYR A 12 -10.23 -9.64 -0.24
N LEU A 13 -10.05 -8.90 0.85
CA LEU A 13 -9.45 -9.35 2.09
C LEU A 13 -10.57 -9.78 3.03
N LEU A 14 -10.65 -11.06 3.39
CA LEU A 14 -11.57 -11.55 4.41
C LEU A 14 -10.78 -11.89 5.67
N ARG A 15 -11.18 -11.31 6.80
CA ARG A 15 -10.63 -11.62 8.13
C ARG A 15 -11.50 -12.67 8.81
N ASP A 16 -10.89 -13.66 9.43
CA ASP A 16 -11.61 -14.55 10.35
C ASP A 16 -11.76 -13.91 11.74
N ARG A 17 -12.46 -14.59 12.67
CA ARG A 17 -12.64 -14.13 14.07
C ARG A 17 -11.33 -14.02 14.86
N LYS A 18 -10.21 -14.49 14.32
CA LYS A 18 -8.87 -14.43 14.92
C LYS A 18 -7.97 -13.40 14.22
N GLY A 19 -8.48 -12.64 13.25
CA GLY A 19 -7.75 -11.57 12.58
C GLY A 19 -6.83 -12.01 11.44
N LEU A 20 -6.80 -13.29 11.07
CA LEU A 20 -5.99 -13.76 9.92
C LEU A 20 -6.71 -13.41 8.61
N GLY A 21 -6.05 -12.56 7.81
CA GLY A 21 -6.52 -12.16 6.48
C GLY A 21 -6.12 -13.17 5.41
N VAL A 22 -7.09 -13.69 4.66
CA VAL A 22 -6.82 -14.52 3.47
C VAL A 22 -7.29 -13.78 2.22
N TRP A 23 -6.41 -13.71 1.22
CA TRP A 23 -6.67 -13.07 -0.05
C TRP A 23 -7.43 -13.99 -1.00
N PHE A 24 -8.55 -13.50 -1.53
CA PHE A 24 -9.34 -14.24 -2.50
C PHE A 24 -9.43 -13.53 -3.84
N ARG A 25 -9.21 -14.29 -4.91
CA ARG A 25 -9.45 -13.85 -6.29
C ARG A 25 -10.84 -14.28 -6.73
N ARG A 26 -11.64 -13.35 -7.26
CA ARG A 26 -12.94 -13.65 -7.86
C ARG A 26 -12.74 -14.35 -9.20
N LEU A 27 -13.24 -15.57 -9.34
CA LEU A 27 -13.31 -16.26 -10.63
C LEU A 27 -14.63 -15.92 -11.34
N ARG A 28 -14.61 -15.89 -12.68
CA ARG A 28 -15.70 -15.37 -13.54
C ARG A 28 -17.10 -15.80 -13.10
N PRO A 29 -18.13 -14.93 -13.20
CA PRO A 29 -19.49 -15.31 -12.84
C PRO A 29 -20.04 -16.36 -13.80
N LYS A 30 -20.50 -17.50 -13.27
CA LYS A 30 -21.61 -18.26 -13.87
C LYS A 30 -22.88 -17.87 -13.13
N VAL A 31 -23.98 -17.71 -13.86
CA VAL A 31 -25.28 -17.23 -13.36
C VAL A 31 -25.63 -17.94 -12.03
N GLY A 32 -25.73 -17.15 -10.95
CA GLY A 32 -26.21 -17.62 -9.64
C GLY A 32 -25.19 -18.27 -8.70
N SER A 33 -23.88 -18.25 -8.97
CA SER A 33 -22.86 -18.78 -8.04
C SER A 33 -21.53 -18.01 -8.13
N PHE A 34 -20.91 -17.73 -6.97
CA PHE A 34 -19.57 -17.13 -6.91
C PHE A 34 -18.56 -18.15 -6.37
N PHE A 35 -17.42 -18.22 -7.05
CA PHE A 35 -16.30 -19.08 -6.67
C PHE A 35 -15.12 -18.20 -6.29
N TYR A 36 -14.55 -18.50 -5.12
CA TYR A 36 -13.36 -17.86 -4.61
C TYR A 36 -12.27 -18.92 -4.43
N GLN A 37 -11.04 -18.56 -4.78
CA GLN A 37 -9.87 -19.40 -4.61
C GLN A 37 -8.89 -18.70 -3.66
N SER A 38 -8.43 -19.41 -2.64
CA SER A 38 -7.41 -18.93 -1.69
C SER A 38 -6.07 -18.79 -2.41
N ALA A 39 -5.35 -17.70 -2.16
CA ALA A 39 -4.00 -17.50 -2.70
C ALA A 39 -2.96 -18.49 -2.14
N GLY A 40 -3.20 -19.07 -0.95
CA GLY A 40 -2.26 -19.96 -0.27
C GLY A 40 -2.48 -21.47 -0.47
N ASP A 41 -3.64 -21.90 -1.00
CA ASP A 41 -3.91 -23.31 -1.28
C ASP A 41 -4.83 -23.46 -2.52
N PRO A 42 -4.30 -23.92 -3.66
CA PRO A 42 -5.07 -24.03 -4.90
C PRO A 42 -6.16 -25.11 -4.86
N LEU A 43 -6.17 -26.02 -3.89
CA LEU A 43 -7.17 -27.09 -3.74
C LEU A 43 -8.39 -26.66 -2.92
N LEU A 44 -8.30 -25.57 -2.16
CA LEU A 44 -9.40 -25.01 -1.39
C LEU A 44 -10.30 -24.14 -2.27
N ARG A 45 -11.37 -24.75 -2.79
CA ARG A 45 -12.47 -24.05 -3.49
C ARG A 45 -13.67 -23.90 -2.58
N THR A 46 -14.04 -22.66 -2.25
CA THR A 46 -15.25 -22.35 -1.49
C THR A 46 -16.34 -21.87 -2.44
N GLN A 47 -17.50 -22.54 -2.41
CA GLN A 47 -18.69 -22.13 -3.17
C GLN A 47 -19.61 -21.32 -2.25
N ILE A 48 -19.88 -20.07 -2.61
CA ILE A 48 -20.81 -19.21 -1.86
C ILE A 48 -22.10 -19.09 -2.67
N ARG A 49 -23.21 -19.50 -2.06
CA ARG A 49 -24.56 -19.41 -2.65
C ARG A 49 -25.31 -18.26 -1.98
N ILE A 50 -25.64 -17.22 -2.74
CA ILE A 50 -26.41 -16.07 -2.25
C ILE A 50 -27.89 -16.31 -2.55
N THR A 51 -28.71 -16.51 -1.52
CA THR A 51 -30.17 -16.52 -1.64
C THR A 51 -30.73 -15.13 -1.35
N LYS A 52 -31.83 -14.75 -2.04
CA LYS A 52 -32.49 -13.44 -1.84
C LYS A 52 -32.88 -13.23 -0.36
N PRO A 53 -32.81 -11.99 0.16
CA PRO A 53 -33.13 -11.73 1.56
C PRO A 53 -34.64 -11.88 1.81
N SER A 54 -35.04 -12.74 2.75
CA SER A 54 -36.36 -12.71 3.40
C SER A 54 -36.23 -12.06 4.79
N GLN A 55 -37.28 -11.36 5.23
CA GLN A 55 -37.28 -10.48 6.41
C GLN A 55 -37.39 -11.20 7.77
N GLN A 56 -36.59 -12.24 8.04
CA GLN A 56 -36.56 -12.86 9.39
C GLN A 56 -35.15 -13.33 9.80
N PRO A 57 -34.83 -13.38 11.12
CA PRO A 57 -33.48 -13.64 11.60
C PRO A 57 -33.05 -15.06 11.27
N THR A 58 -31.93 -15.20 10.57
CA THR A 58 -31.48 -16.48 10.03
C THR A 58 -30.62 -17.23 11.05
N THR A 59 -31.09 -18.41 11.48
CA THR A 59 -30.34 -19.39 12.28
C THR A 59 -29.19 -19.98 11.46
N ILE A 60 -27.99 -20.01 12.05
CA ILE A 60 -26.82 -20.66 11.45
C ILE A 60 -26.95 -22.18 11.62
N LYS A 61 -27.15 -22.92 10.52
CA LYS A 61 -27.04 -24.40 10.52
C LYS A 61 -25.72 -24.85 9.90
N ARG A 62 -25.04 -25.75 10.62
CA ARG A 62 -23.80 -26.41 10.20
C ARG A 62 -24.10 -27.48 9.16
N ILE A 63 -23.56 -27.35 7.96
CA ILE A 63 -23.59 -28.40 6.93
C ILE A 63 -22.15 -28.64 6.47
N GLY A 64 -21.53 -29.73 6.96
CA GLY A 64 -20.19 -30.18 6.54
C GLY A 64 -19.00 -29.30 6.97
N LYS A 65 -17.80 -29.62 6.44
CA LYS A 65 -16.52 -28.93 6.71
C LYS A 65 -16.33 -27.63 5.90
N SER A 66 -17.38 -26.85 5.69
CA SER A 66 -17.32 -25.60 4.94
C SER A 66 -17.91 -24.44 5.74
N PHE A 67 -17.20 -23.31 5.78
CA PHE A 67 -17.68 -22.07 6.36
C PHE A 67 -18.43 -21.24 5.30
N CYS A 68 -19.65 -20.81 5.61
CA CYS A 68 -20.38 -19.81 4.84
C CYS A 68 -20.44 -18.52 5.65
N ILE A 69 -19.89 -17.43 5.11
CA ILE A 69 -20.06 -16.08 5.67
C ILE A 69 -20.92 -15.28 4.68
N ALA A 70 -22.10 -14.87 5.12
CA ALA A 70 -22.97 -13.97 4.37
C ALA A 70 -22.53 -12.52 4.65
N VAL A 71 -22.04 -11.81 3.64
CA VAL A 71 -21.72 -10.38 3.74
C VAL A 71 -22.94 -9.59 3.26
N SER A 72 -23.50 -8.76 4.13
CA SER A 72 -24.65 -7.90 3.82
C SER A 72 -24.26 -6.77 2.89
N ARG A 73 -25.05 -6.55 1.83
CA ARG A 73 -24.91 -5.43 0.86
C ARG A 73 -24.99 -4.03 1.48
N LYS A 74 -25.38 -3.90 2.76
CA LYS A 74 -25.55 -2.60 3.42
C LYS A 74 -24.24 -1.85 3.67
N SER A 75 -23.09 -2.53 3.75
CA SER A 75 -21.81 -1.87 4.08
C SER A 75 -21.22 -1.03 2.94
N TYR A 76 -21.65 -1.22 1.70
CA TYR A 76 -21.13 -0.48 0.53
C TYR A 76 -22.05 0.62 0.02
N ALA A 77 -23.33 0.61 0.41
CA ALA A 77 -24.26 1.69 0.02
C ALA A 77 -24.03 3.01 0.79
N MET A 78 -23.06 3.07 1.71
CA MET A 78 -22.65 4.31 2.38
C MET A 78 -21.68 5.17 1.55
N LEU A 79 -20.99 4.61 0.55
CA LEU A 79 -19.95 5.35 -0.20
C LEU A 79 -20.50 6.04 -1.46
N ASP A 80 -21.58 5.53 -2.06
CA ASP A 80 -22.10 6.03 -3.34
C ASP A 80 -23.25 7.04 -3.20
N ASN A 81 -23.63 7.43 -1.98
CA ASN A 81 -24.85 8.20 -1.72
C ASN A 81 -24.64 9.39 -0.76
N TYR A 82 -23.47 10.02 -0.82
CA TYR A 82 -23.28 11.29 -0.11
C TYR A 82 -23.70 12.47 -0.98
N PRO A 83 -24.72 13.24 -0.55
CA PRO A 83 -25.20 14.39 -1.31
C PRO A 83 -24.12 15.47 -1.38
N ASN A 84 -24.14 16.13 -2.54
CA ASN A 84 -23.35 17.27 -2.95
C ASN A 84 -23.57 18.46 -2.00
N THR A 85 -22.77 18.57 -0.95
CA THR A 85 -22.59 19.80 -0.17
C THR A 85 -21.10 20.14 -0.17
N ALA A 86 -20.67 20.80 -1.24
CA ALA A 86 -19.29 21.14 -1.53
C ALA A 86 -18.61 22.07 -0.49
N GLU A 87 -19.34 22.66 0.45
CA GLU A 87 -18.80 23.60 1.45
C GLU A 87 -18.57 23.01 2.86
N ARG A 88 -18.90 21.73 3.11
CA ARG A 88 -18.74 21.09 4.44
C ARG A 88 -17.71 19.95 4.49
N ARG A 89 -16.93 19.76 3.43
CA ARG A 89 -15.93 18.67 3.29
C ARG A 89 -14.55 19.18 2.87
N LEU A 90 -14.15 20.35 3.37
CA LEU A 90 -12.73 20.69 3.39
C LEU A 90 -12.12 19.80 4.47
N GLU A 91 -11.55 18.68 4.03
CA GLU A 91 -11.30 17.51 4.86
C GLU A 91 -10.32 17.82 6.01
N PRO A 92 -10.63 17.42 7.26
CA PRO A 92 -9.72 17.56 8.39
C PRO A 92 -8.42 16.75 8.24
N ARG A 93 -8.31 15.91 7.19
CA ARG A 93 -7.23 14.95 7.02
C ARG A 93 -5.85 15.61 7.01
N TYR A 94 -5.62 16.55 6.11
CA TYR A 94 -4.32 17.20 5.94
C TYR A 94 -4.15 18.47 6.79
N LYS A 95 -5.06 18.71 7.76
CA LYS A 95 -4.88 19.83 8.69
C LYS A 95 -3.54 19.82 9.45
N PRO A 96 -3.00 18.67 9.89
CA PRO A 96 -1.66 18.60 10.46
C PRO A 96 -0.58 19.13 9.51
N CYS A 97 -0.68 18.83 8.21
CA CYS A 97 0.26 19.28 7.19
C CYS A 97 0.30 20.82 7.12
N GLN A 98 -0.86 21.47 7.15
CA GLN A 98 -0.93 22.93 7.20
C GLN A 98 -0.28 23.51 8.46
N ILE A 99 -0.54 22.92 9.63
CA ILE A 99 0.03 23.40 10.90
C ILE A 99 1.56 23.29 10.87
N LEU A 100 2.10 22.18 10.38
CA LEU A 100 3.54 22.01 10.23
C LEU A 100 4.13 23.01 9.23
N THR A 101 3.46 23.27 8.09
CA THR A 101 3.86 24.32 7.16
C THR A 101 3.90 25.70 7.84
N ASP A 102 2.86 26.06 8.59
CA ASP A 102 2.75 27.36 9.27
C ASP A 102 3.86 27.56 10.31
N GLN A 103 4.33 26.48 10.95
CA GLN A 103 5.46 26.47 11.88
C GLN A 103 6.82 26.21 11.23
N GLN A 104 6.88 26.17 9.89
CA GLN A 104 8.10 25.91 9.12
C GLN A 104 8.78 24.58 9.47
N ILE A 105 8.00 23.57 9.89
CA ILE A 105 8.48 22.22 10.15
C ILE A 105 8.37 21.43 8.84
N PRO A 106 9.48 20.96 8.26
CA PRO A 106 9.45 20.12 7.06
C PRO A 106 8.67 18.84 7.33
N TYR A 107 7.86 18.42 6.36
CA TYR A 107 7.19 17.13 6.39
C TYR A 107 7.02 16.59 4.98
N VAL A 108 6.75 15.30 4.89
CA VAL A 108 6.26 14.67 3.66
C VAL A 108 5.20 13.64 3.99
N ILE A 109 4.13 13.61 3.20
CA ILE A 109 3.04 12.64 3.33
C ILE A 109 3.53 11.26 2.90
N TRP A 110 3.20 10.21 3.64
CA TRP A 110 3.76 8.87 3.48
C TRP A 110 2.70 7.77 3.27
N PHE A 111 3.17 6.55 2.94
CA PHE A 111 2.38 5.34 2.72
C PHE A 111 1.14 5.50 1.84
N GLU A 112 -0.06 5.14 2.32
CA GLU A 112 -1.26 5.02 1.49
C GLU A 112 -1.68 6.33 0.83
N ASP A 113 -1.47 7.47 1.50
CA ASP A 113 -1.74 8.79 0.92
C ASP A 113 -0.76 9.11 -0.21
N ALA A 114 0.53 8.75 -0.06
CA ALA A 114 1.51 8.88 -1.12
C ALA A 114 1.22 7.92 -2.29
N LEU A 115 0.79 6.69 -2.03
CA LEU A 115 0.28 5.79 -3.08
C LEU A 115 -0.90 6.39 -3.82
N HIS A 116 -1.88 6.93 -3.08
CA HIS A 116 -3.07 7.54 -3.65
C HIS A 116 -2.72 8.73 -4.54
N HIS A 117 -1.80 9.59 -4.08
CA HIS A 117 -1.26 10.70 -4.84
C HIS A 117 -0.64 10.25 -6.18
N HIS A 118 0.11 9.14 -6.17
CA HIS A 118 0.70 8.54 -7.37
C HIS A 118 -0.28 7.74 -8.24
N GLY A 119 -1.59 7.83 -7.98
CA GLY A 119 -2.64 7.24 -8.83
C GLY A 119 -3.02 5.81 -8.47
N VAL A 120 -2.57 5.28 -7.33
CA VAL A 120 -2.96 3.96 -6.85
C VAL A 120 -4.34 4.03 -6.16
N PRO A 121 -5.33 3.21 -6.55
CA PRO A 121 -6.67 3.22 -5.95
C PRO A 121 -6.70 2.44 -4.62
N VAL A 122 -6.02 2.98 -3.61
CA VAL A 122 -6.01 2.44 -2.24
C VAL A 122 -7.02 3.13 -1.32
N VAL A 123 -7.41 2.43 -0.27
CA VAL A 123 -8.12 3.03 0.86
C VAL A 123 -7.08 3.61 1.80
N VAL A 124 -7.22 4.89 2.14
CA VAL A 124 -6.37 5.58 3.11
C VAL A 124 -6.91 5.37 4.53
N PHE A 125 -6.03 5.10 5.49
CA PHE A 125 -6.38 4.85 6.89
C PHE A 125 -5.87 6.01 7.77
N ASP A 126 -4.87 5.76 8.61
CA ASP A 126 -4.17 6.80 9.36
C ASP A 126 -3.38 7.71 8.39
N LEU A 127 -3.15 8.96 8.77
CA LEU A 127 -2.27 9.85 8.02
C LEU A 127 -0.84 9.69 8.54
N TYR A 128 0.06 9.17 7.70
CA TYR A 128 1.47 9.05 8.04
C TYR A 128 2.26 10.23 7.49
N LEU A 129 3.07 10.86 8.34
CA LEU A 129 3.95 11.97 7.97
C LEU A 129 5.38 11.63 8.37
N LEU A 130 6.32 11.74 7.44
CA LEU A 130 7.73 11.78 7.80
C LEU A 130 8.09 13.21 8.21
N VAL A 131 8.80 13.34 9.32
CA VAL A 131 9.29 14.62 9.86
C VAL A 131 10.75 14.48 10.32
N PRO A 132 11.54 15.57 10.39
CA PRO A 132 12.91 15.50 10.89
C PRO A 132 13.00 15.11 12.36
N ASP A 133 12.09 15.65 13.19
CA ASP A 133 12.02 15.40 14.64
C ASP A 133 10.56 15.15 15.03
N ILE A 134 10.28 13.96 15.55
CA ILE A 134 8.91 13.54 15.90
C ILE A 134 8.38 14.24 17.13
N ASP A 135 9.24 14.66 18.06
CA ASP A 135 8.81 15.27 19.31
C ASP A 135 8.48 16.73 19.09
N ILE A 136 9.32 17.47 18.35
CA ILE A 136 9.04 18.87 17.96
C ILE A 136 7.74 18.96 17.14
N ALA A 137 7.58 18.09 16.14
CA ALA A 137 6.37 18.07 15.32
C ALA A 137 5.13 17.66 16.14
N ALA A 138 5.27 16.77 17.11
CA ALA A 138 4.17 16.39 18.00
C ALA A 138 3.75 17.52 18.93
N GLU A 139 4.71 18.20 19.57
CA GLU A 139 4.47 19.36 20.43
C GLU A 139 3.69 20.44 19.67
N CYS A 140 4.12 20.75 18.45
CA CYS A 140 3.43 21.68 17.55
C CYS A 140 1.96 21.30 17.31
N LEU A 141 1.67 20.04 17.02
CA LEU A 141 0.30 19.57 16.81
C LEU A 141 -0.52 19.55 18.11
N VAL A 142 0.11 19.25 19.26
CA VAL A 142 -0.54 19.30 20.58
C VAL A 142 -0.94 20.73 20.93
N GLU A 143 -0.09 21.73 20.68
CA GLU A 143 -0.43 23.14 20.85
C GLU A 143 -1.62 23.56 19.97
N ALA A 144 -1.78 22.94 18.80
CA ALA A 144 -2.93 23.13 17.92
C ALA A 144 -4.19 22.34 18.32
N GLY A 145 -4.14 21.58 19.42
CA GLY A 145 -5.28 20.87 20.01
C GLY A 145 -5.36 19.38 19.71
N TRP A 146 -4.32 18.77 19.14
CA TRP A 146 -4.23 17.30 19.03
C TRP A 146 -3.89 16.70 20.38
N THR A 147 -4.25 15.44 20.57
CA THR A 147 -3.90 14.70 21.79
C THR A 147 -2.96 13.56 21.44
N VAL A 148 -1.91 13.36 22.25
CA VAL A 148 -0.98 12.24 22.05
C VAL A 148 -1.73 10.93 22.25
N ASP A 149 -1.66 10.05 21.25
CA ASP A 149 -2.17 8.71 21.36
C ASP A 149 -1.22 7.88 22.24
N THR A 150 -1.71 7.52 23.42
CA THR A 150 -0.99 6.70 24.40
C THR A 150 -1.47 5.25 24.38
N GLN A 151 -2.33 4.87 23.43
CA GLN A 151 -2.94 3.54 23.41
C GLN A 151 -2.15 2.52 22.60
N GLY A 152 -1.88 1.39 23.25
CA GLY A 152 -1.41 0.16 22.62
C GLY A 152 0.01 0.21 22.06
N PRO A 153 0.50 -0.90 21.50
CA PRO A 153 1.78 -0.90 20.81
C PRO A 153 1.70 -0.04 19.56
N TYR A 154 2.85 0.51 19.18
CA TYR A 154 3.04 1.21 17.92
C TYR A 154 2.73 0.30 16.74
N LYS A 155 2.02 0.86 15.74
CA LYS A 155 1.54 0.11 14.59
C LYS A 155 1.77 0.84 13.28
N ILE A 156 2.09 0.07 12.25
CA ILE A 156 2.07 0.51 10.85
C ILE A 156 1.22 -0.49 10.08
N GLY A 157 0.07 -0.04 9.61
CA GLY A 157 -0.98 -0.94 9.13
C GLY A 157 -1.40 -1.94 10.21
N ASN A 158 -1.10 -3.23 10.01
CA ASN A 158 -1.37 -4.28 11.01
C ASN A 158 -0.11 -4.82 11.71
N ALA A 159 1.06 -4.26 11.39
CA ALA A 159 2.32 -4.65 12.03
C ALA A 159 2.48 -3.92 13.36
N GLU A 160 2.79 -4.65 14.43
CA GLU A 160 3.27 -4.06 15.68
C GLU A 160 4.77 -3.84 15.53
N VAL A 161 5.22 -2.61 15.73
CA VAL A 161 6.61 -2.21 15.45
C VAL A 161 7.23 -1.54 16.66
N GLU A 162 8.54 -1.70 16.83
CA GLU A 162 9.33 -0.95 17.82
C GLU A 162 9.94 0.33 17.22
N LEU A 163 9.65 0.62 15.95
CA LEU A 163 10.13 1.82 15.27
C LEU A 163 9.63 3.07 15.98
N PRO A 164 10.50 4.09 16.20
CA PRO A 164 10.10 5.34 16.80
C PRO A 164 8.96 5.97 16.00
N GLN A 165 7.88 6.32 16.70
CA GLN A 165 6.75 7.02 16.10
C GLN A 165 5.95 7.76 17.16
N ARG A 166 5.19 8.77 16.73
CA ARG A 166 4.24 9.46 17.58
C ARG A 166 2.85 9.46 16.95
N GLY A 167 1.92 8.76 17.58
CA GLY A 167 0.50 8.84 17.23
C GLY A 167 -0.16 10.06 17.86
N LEU A 168 -1.00 10.76 17.11
CA LEU A 168 -1.82 11.87 17.58
C LEU A 168 -3.27 11.70 17.11
N LEU A 169 -4.22 11.95 18.01
CA LEU A 169 -5.64 11.90 17.73
C LEU A 169 -6.15 13.31 17.45
N HIS A 170 -6.88 13.45 16.34
CA HIS A 170 -7.51 14.71 15.97
C HIS A 170 -8.66 15.04 16.95
N PRO A 171 -8.84 16.31 17.38
CA PRO A 171 -9.83 16.67 18.41
C PRO A 171 -11.29 16.39 18.01
N ASN A 172 -11.57 16.41 16.70
CA ASN A 172 -12.93 16.24 16.16
C ASN A 172 -13.07 15.03 15.22
N SER A 173 -12.13 14.08 15.23
CA SER A 173 -12.16 12.94 14.31
C SER A 173 -11.45 11.73 14.90
N ASP A 174 -11.95 10.54 14.58
CA ASP A 174 -11.28 9.27 14.91
C ASP A 174 -10.03 9.01 14.05
N MET A 175 -9.68 9.94 13.15
CA MET A 175 -8.48 9.84 12.34
C MET A 175 -7.23 10.10 13.19
N LYS A 176 -6.28 9.17 13.09
CA LYS A 176 -4.96 9.29 13.69
C LYS A 176 -3.97 9.89 12.70
N THR A 177 -3.13 10.78 13.19
CA THR A 177 -1.91 11.24 12.52
C THR A 177 -0.72 10.53 13.16
N VAL A 178 0.13 9.90 12.36
CA VAL A 178 1.31 9.18 12.82
C VAL A 178 2.54 9.90 12.29
N LEU A 179 3.32 10.46 13.20
CA LEU A 179 4.60 11.06 12.88
C LEU A 179 5.69 10.00 12.94
N LEU A 180 6.52 9.98 11.91
CA LEU A 180 7.63 9.05 11.74
C LEU A 180 8.91 9.86 11.50
N PRO A 181 10.05 9.47 12.09
CA PRO A 181 11.32 10.14 11.82
C PRO A 181 11.78 9.82 10.39
N ALA A 182 12.02 10.83 9.56
CA ALA A 182 12.38 10.65 8.16
C ALA A 182 13.66 9.82 7.95
N GLU A 183 14.61 9.92 8.90
CA GLU A 183 15.88 9.18 8.88
C GLU A 183 15.67 7.66 8.94
N GLU A 184 14.77 7.16 9.79
CA GLU A 184 14.46 5.72 9.91
C GLU A 184 13.84 5.16 8.63
N TRP A 185 13.20 6.02 7.83
CA TRP A 185 12.59 5.68 6.54
C TRP A 185 13.50 5.97 5.35
N ARG A 186 14.77 6.33 5.60
CA ARG A 186 15.81 6.65 4.62
C ARG A 186 15.38 7.69 3.58
N PHE A 187 14.53 8.61 4.00
CA PHE A 187 14.05 9.69 3.15
C PHE A 187 14.79 11.00 3.47
N PRO A 188 15.47 11.63 2.51
CA PRO A 188 16.34 12.78 2.78
C PRO A 188 15.52 14.08 2.88
N LEU A 189 14.63 14.17 3.87
CA LEU A 189 13.67 15.28 4.01
C LEU A 189 14.33 16.65 4.24
N THR A 190 15.47 16.67 4.92
CA THR A 190 16.21 17.91 5.24
C THR A 190 17.26 18.28 4.20
N ALA A 191 17.44 17.46 3.16
CA ALA A 191 18.35 17.79 2.07
C ALA A 191 17.80 18.94 1.23
N ALA A 192 18.67 19.83 0.75
CA ALA A 192 18.26 20.97 -0.06
C ALA A 192 17.58 20.56 -1.38
N ASP A 193 17.85 19.34 -1.83
CA ASP A 193 17.34 18.67 -3.02
C ASP A 193 16.39 17.51 -2.65
N ALA A 194 15.73 17.59 -1.49
CA ALA A 194 14.74 16.60 -1.08
C ALA A 194 13.76 16.33 -2.23
N PRO A 195 13.54 15.05 -2.62
CA PRO A 195 12.75 14.70 -3.78
C PRO A 195 11.25 14.84 -3.46
N LEU A 196 10.77 16.08 -3.42
CA LEU A 196 9.41 16.43 -3.07
C LEU A 196 8.64 16.96 -4.28
N GLU A 197 7.39 16.55 -4.38
CA GLU A 197 6.38 17.08 -5.29
C GLU A 197 5.35 17.86 -4.46
N THR A 198 4.95 19.01 -4.98
CA THR A 198 3.92 19.83 -4.33
C THR A 198 2.62 19.70 -5.09
N SER A 199 1.58 19.16 -4.44
CA SER A 199 0.25 19.14 -5.03
C SER A 199 -0.51 20.42 -4.69
N THR A 200 -1.13 21.02 -5.72
CA THR A 200 -2.08 22.14 -5.60
C THR A 200 -3.52 21.70 -5.88
N ASP A 201 -3.75 20.40 -6.07
CA ASP A 201 -5.08 19.85 -6.39
C ASP A 201 -6.07 20.03 -5.23
N TRP A 202 -5.54 20.32 -4.05
CA TRP A 202 -6.30 20.66 -2.87
C TRP A 202 -6.48 22.18 -2.77
N PRO A 203 -7.73 22.69 -2.79
CA PRO A 203 -8.05 24.08 -3.10
C PRO A 203 -7.49 25.13 -2.13
N TYR A 204 -6.79 24.73 -1.06
CA TYR A 204 -6.32 25.65 -0.02
C TYR A 204 -4.95 25.31 0.59
N GLN A 205 -4.25 24.27 0.14
CA GLN A 205 -3.03 23.82 0.81
C GLN A 205 -2.00 23.27 -0.20
N GLN A 206 -0.78 23.81 -0.13
CA GLN A 206 0.38 23.19 -0.76
C GLN A 206 0.79 22.00 0.10
N LEU A 207 0.55 20.80 -0.41
CA LEU A 207 0.90 19.55 0.28
C LEU A 207 2.21 19.00 -0.29
N SER A 208 3.08 18.53 0.60
CA SER A 208 4.34 17.90 0.23
C SER A 208 4.21 16.38 0.16
N PHE A 209 4.41 15.84 -1.03
CA PHE A 209 4.48 14.41 -1.33
C PHE A 209 5.89 14.04 -1.79
N PRO A 210 6.32 12.77 -1.67
CA PRO A 210 7.58 12.33 -2.25
C PRO A 210 7.43 12.21 -3.77
N THR A 211 8.47 12.51 -4.53
CA THR A 211 8.49 12.17 -5.96
C THR A 211 8.34 10.65 -6.12
N LEU A 212 7.78 10.21 -7.24
CA LEU A 212 7.61 8.77 -7.47
C LEU A 212 8.93 7.97 -7.35
N PRO A 213 10.07 8.40 -7.93
CA PRO A 213 11.36 7.73 -7.73
C PRO A 213 11.81 7.76 -6.27
N GLY A 214 11.74 8.91 -5.61
CA GLY A 214 12.17 9.05 -4.21
C GLY A 214 11.34 8.21 -3.25
N PHE A 215 10.04 8.08 -3.51
CA PHE A 215 9.15 7.22 -2.74
C PHE A 215 9.50 5.75 -2.92
N LEU A 216 9.69 5.31 -4.17
CA LEU A 216 10.04 3.92 -4.46
C LEU A 216 11.42 3.56 -3.87
N ASP A 217 12.42 4.43 -4.01
CA ASP A 217 13.75 4.20 -3.45
C ASP A 217 13.71 4.03 -1.93
N ALA A 218 13.01 4.91 -1.21
CA ALA A 218 12.88 4.81 0.24
C ALA A 218 12.09 3.57 0.70
N LEU A 219 11.03 3.18 -0.04
CA LEU A 219 10.31 1.94 0.21
C LEU A 219 11.18 0.71 -0.03
N LEU A 220 11.98 0.70 -1.09
CA LEU A 220 12.91 -0.39 -1.41
C LEU A 220 14.02 -0.48 -0.38
N ASP A 221 14.62 0.63 0.03
CA ASP A 221 15.58 0.69 1.12
C ASP A 221 14.99 0.05 2.38
N SER A 222 13.84 0.56 2.82
CA SER A 222 13.14 0.09 4.03
C SER A 222 12.82 -1.40 3.93
N TRP A 223 12.27 -1.83 2.80
CA TRP A 223 11.89 -3.23 2.58
C TRP A 223 13.11 -4.14 2.44
N LEU A 224 14.19 -3.72 1.79
CA LEU A 224 15.36 -4.56 1.60
C LEU A 224 16.19 -4.67 2.87
N ASP A 225 16.19 -3.71 3.79
CA ASP A 225 17.04 -3.80 5.00
C ASP A 225 16.33 -4.25 6.26
N TYR A 226 14.99 -4.28 6.28
CA TYR A 226 14.28 -4.72 7.47
C TYR A 226 14.66 -6.18 7.85
N PRO A 227 14.62 -6.57 9.13
CA PRO A 227 14.85 -7.95 9.53
C PRO A 227 13.92 -8.95 8.81
N ASP A 228 14.35 -10.21 8.67
CA ASP A 228 13.53 -11.26 8.05
C ASP A 228 12.42 -11.77 8.99
N GLU A 229 12.50 -11.45 10.28
CA GLU A 229 11.68 -12.05 11.36
C GLU A 229 10.30 -11.40 11.48
N ASP A 230 10.16 -10.11 11.17
CA ASP A 230 8.87 -9.42 11.16
C ASP A 230 8.21 -9.56 9.79
N SER A 231 7.32 -10.55 9.72
CA SER A 231 6.57 -10.83 8.50
C SER A 231 5.53 -9.75 8.18
N ASN A 232 5.01 -9.00 9.17
CA ASN A 232 3.87 -8.12 8.95
C ASN A 232 4.31 -6.79 8.34
N LEU A 233 5.32 -6.12 8.90
CA LEU A 233 5.80 -4.87 8.32
C LEU A 233 6.44 -5.12 6.95
N THR A 234 7.26 -6.17 6.85
CA THR A 234 7.88 -6.56 5.57
C THR A 234 6.82 -6.85 4.50
N SER A 235 5.71 -7.53 4.86
CA SER A 235 4.60 -7.77 3.92
C SER A 235 3.86 -6.48 3.57
N HIS A 236 3.72 -5.56 4.52
CA HIS A 236 3.10 -4.25 4.27
C HIS A 236 3.92 -3.45 3.26
N LEU A 237 5.23 -3.31 3.46
CA LEU A 237 6.13 -2.61 2.54
C LEU A 237 6.17 -3.28 1.16
N ALA A 238 6.26 -4.61 1.11
CA ALA A 238 6.15 -5.37 -0.13
C ALA A 238 4.84 -5.04 -0.88
N CYS A 239 3.73 -4.95 -0.15
CA CYS A 239 2.43 -4.64 -0.74
C CYS A 239 2.38 -3.22 -1.32
N GLN A 240 3.00 -2.25 -0.64
CA GLN A 240 3.11 -0.87 -1.13
C GLN A 240 3.86 -0.83 -2.47
N VAL A 241 5.02 -1.50 -2.55
CA VAL A 241 5.81 -1.61 -3.80
C VAL A 241 5.03 -2.35 -4.90
N LEU A 242 4.36 -3.45 -4.56
CA LEU A 242 3.50 -4.20 -5.48
C LEU A 242 2.38 -3.34 -6.05
N TYR A 243 1.78 -2.45 -5.25
CA TYR A 243 0.76 -1.53 -5.72
C TYR A 243 1.31 -0.48 -6.67
N LEU A 244 2.48 0.10 -6.38
CA LEU A 244 3.14 1.02 -7.29
C LEU A 244 3.34 0.36 -8.67
N TYR A 245 4.02 -0.79 -8.73
CA TYR A 245 4.20 -1.55 -9.96
C TYR A 245 2.91 -2.14 -10.54
N GLY A 246 1.80 -2.15 -9.82
CA GLY A 246 0.52 -2.66 -10.30
C GLY A 246 -0.32 -1.60 -11.02
N TYR A 247 -0.12 -0.33 -10.71
CA TYR A 247 -1.03 0.75 -11.09
C TYR A 247 -0.34 1.94 -11.75
N VAL A 248 0.93 2.23 -11.42
CA VAL A 248 1.62 3.46 -11.83
C VAL A 248 2.36 3.22 -13.15
N GLN A 249 1.84 3.76 -14.25
CA GLN A 249 2.35 3.49 -15.61
C GLN A 249 3.84 3.81 -15.82
N PRO A 250 4.39 4.92 -15.30
CA PRO A 250 5.82 5.19 -15.42
C PRO A 250 6.73 4.04 -14.95
N LEU A 251 6.30 3.27 -13.94
CA LEU A 251 7.09 2.13 -13.41
C LEU A 251 7.13 0.91 -14.33
N MET A 252 6.37 0.92 -15.44
CA MET A 252 6.39 -0.15 -16.44
C MET A 252 7.43 0.08 -17.53
N GLU A 253 8.01 1.29 -17.57
CA GLU A 253 8.98 1.68 -18.58
C GLU A 253 10.41 1.41 -18.10
N PRO A 254 11.25 0.69 -18.87
CA PRO A 254 12.64 0.43 -18.48
C PRO A 254 13.47 1.69 -18.19
N SER A 255 13.16 2.80 -18.87
CA SER A 255 13.81 4.09 -18.68
C SER A 255 13.54 4.72 -17.31
N PHE A 256 12.52 4.26 -16.58
CA PHE A 256 12.28 4.73 -15.21
C PHE A 256 13.46 4.42 -14.28
N SER A 257 14.21 3.36 -14.55
CA SER A 257 15.43 3.01 -13.81
C SER A 257 16.45 4.14 -13.75
N ASP A 258 16.51 5.04 -14.74
CA ASP A 258 17.46 6.15 -14.75
C ASP A 258 17.19 7.18 -13.65
N GLN A 259 15.98 7.21 -13.12
CA GLN A 259 15.56 8.10 -12.03
C GLN A 259 15.75 7.48 -10.63
N LEU A 260 16.03 6.18 -10.57
CA LEU A 260 16.25 5.44 -9.32
C LEU A 260 17.72 5.50 -8.88
N LYS A 261 17.94 5.34 -7.57
CA LYS A 261 19.25 4.99 -7.01
C LYS A 261 19.84 3.80 -7.77
N TYR A 262 21.15 3.87 -8.04
CA TYR A 262 21.84 2.90 -8.89
C TYR A 262 21.63 1.45 -8.42
N GLU A 263 21.72 1.24 -7.11
CA GLU A 263 21.59 -0.03 -6.42
C GLU A 263 20.15 -0.60 -6.43
N HIS A 264 19.13 0.21 -6.75
CA HIS A 264 17.74 -0.22 -6.91
C HIS A 264 17.34 -0.52 -8.36
N ARG A 265 18.17 -0.13 -9.34
CA ARG A 265 17.86 -0.34 -10.77
C ARG A 265 17.69 -1.80 -11.13
N GLN A 266 18.46 -2.70 -10.51
CA GLN A 266 18.32 -4.13 -10.79
C GLN A 266 16.99 -4.69 -10.27
N TYR A 267 16.48 -4.21 -9.13
CA TYR A 267 15.15 -4.57 -8.64
C TYR A 267 14.07 -4.22 -9.68
N HIS A 268 14.20 -3.02 -10.28
CA HIS A 268 13.30 -2.57 -11.33
C HIS A 268 13.36 -3.46 -12.58
N PHE A 269 14.56 -3.73 -13.11
CA PHE A 269 14.73 -4.61 -14.26
C PHE A 269 14.19 -6.03 -14.02
N ASP A 270 14.47 -6.60 -12.84
CA ASP A 270 13.98 -7.91 -12.48
C ASP A 270 12.46 -7.96 -12.35
N THR A 271 11.86 -6.88 -11.84
CA THR A 271 10.41 -6.73 -11.79
C THR A 271 9.81 -6.71 -13.20
N LEU A 272 10.38 -5.95 -14.12
CA LEU A 272 9.95 -5.91 -15.53
C LEU A 272 10.19 -7.25 -16.25
N ALA A 273 11.23 -7.99 -15.88
CA ALA A 273 11.50 -9.34 -16.36
C ALA A 273 10.51 -10.39 -15.83
N GLY A 274 9.62 -10.01 -14.91
CA GLY A 274 8.57 -10.86 -14.35
C GLY A 274 8.98 -11.61 -13.09
N MET A 275 10.05 -11.18 -12.41
CA MET A 275 10.42 -11.73 -11.11
C MET A 275 9.30 -11.50 -10.09
N THR A 276 9.04 -12.50 -9.27
CA THR A 276 7.98 -12.45 -8.25
C THR A 276 8.36 -11.46 -7.16
N MET A 277 7.64 -10.35 -7.09
CA MET A 277 7.83 -9.34 -6.04
C MET A 277 7.24 -9.74 -4.69
N GLY A 278 7.76 -9.16 -3.61
CA GLY A 278 7.17 -9.25 -2.28
C GLY A 278 7.28 -10.61 -1.57
N THR A 279 8.11 -11.52 -2.10
CA THR A 279 8.39 -12.82 -1.46
C THR A 279 9.75 -12.81 -0.78
N LEU A 280 9.92 -13.63 0.27
CA LEU A 280 11.20 -13.74 0.97
C LEU A 280 12.36 -14.21 0.06
N PRO A 281 12.20 -15.21 -0.84
CA PRO A 281 13.25 -15.58 -1.78
C PRO A 281 13.67 -14.42 -2.69
N ALA A 282 12.69 -13.69 -3.26
CA ALA A 282 12.98 -12.53 -4.10
C ALA A 282 13.67 -11.42 -3.32
N ARG A 283 13.21 -11.13 -2.10
CA ARG A 283 13.85 -10.14 -1.22
C ARG A 283 15.31 -10.45 -0.96
N ARG A 284 15.62 -11.70 -0.56
CA ARG A 284 16.99 -12.14 -0.29
C ARG A 284 17.87 -12.04 -1.53
N HIS A 285 17.33 -12.45 -2.68
CA HIS A 285 18.01 -12.31 -3.96
C HIS A 285 18.32 -10.84 -4.27
N GLN A 286 17.33 -9.96 -4.18
CA GLN A 286 17.47 -8.53 -4.45
C GLN A 286 18.44 -7.84 -3.50
N ARG A 287 18.41 -8.19 -2.20
CA ARG A 287 19.37 -7.72 -1.20
C ARG A 287 20.80 -8.10 -1.61
N ALA A 288 21.03 -9.37 -1.94
CA ALA A 288 22.36 -9.84 -2.35
C ALA A 288 22.88 -9.14 -3.61
N ILE A 289 22.01 -8.85 -4.57
CA ILE A 289 22.39 -8.12 -5.79
C ILE A 289 22.69 -6.65 -5.51
N ARG A 290 21.86 -5.97 -4.73
CA ARG A 290 22.10 -4.59 -4.27
C ARG A 290 23.45 -4.49 -3.55
N ASP A 291 23.71 -5.40 -2.62
CA ASP A 291 24.94 -5.43 -1.83
C ASP A 291 26.18 -5.74 -2.69
N ALA A 292 26.02 -6.41 -3.84
CA ALA A 292 27.08 -6.64 -4.82
C ALA A 292 27.25 -5.50 -5.84
N LEU A 293 26.18 -4.74 -6.14
CA LEU A 293 26.22 -3.55 -7.00
C LEU A 293 27.04 -2.41 -6.36
N LEU A 294 26.84 -2.15 -5.07
CA LEU A 294 27.51 -1.08 -4.33
C LEU A 294 29.05 -1.13 -4.42
N PRO A 295 29.73 -2.29 -4.23
CA PRO A 295 31.17 -2.42 -4.42
C PRO A 295 31.59 -2.66 -5.88
N GLY A 296 30.67 -2.63 -6.86
CA GLY A 296 30.96 -2.89 -8.27
C GLY A 296 31.25 -4.36 -8.60
N GLN A 297 30.81 -5.30 -7.77
CA GLN A 297 30.96 -6.74 -7.97
C GLN A 297 29.85 -7.34 -8.86
N TYR A 298 28.86 -6.52 -9.19
CA TYR A 298 27.75 -6.87 -10.06
C TYR A 298 27.54 -5.75 -11.09
N GLN A 299 27.08 -6.12 -12.28
CA GLN A 299 26.70 -5.17 -13.33
C GLN A 299 25.21 -5.30 -13.62
N LEU A 300 24.55 -4.16 -13.82
CA LEU A 300 23.15 -4.13 -14.21
C LEU A 300 22.92 -4.95 -15.48
N CYS A 301 21.84 -5.72 -15.48
CA CYS A 301 21.42 -6.52 -16.63
C CYS A 301 19.89 -6.56 -16.71
N GLU A 302 19.36 -7.00 -17.85
CA GLU A 302 17.90 -7.07 -18.05
C GLU A 302 17.19 -8.00 -17.06
N CYS A 303 17.89 -9.02 -16.54
CA CYS A 303 17.36 -9.98 -15.59
C CYS A 303 18.51 -10.67 -14.85
N SER A 304 18.51 -10.59 -13.53
CA SER A 304 19.64 -11.01 -12.68
C SER A 304 19.76 -12.52 -12.44
N THR A 305 18.75 -13.30 -12.83
CA THR A 305 18.72 -14.76 -12.72
C THR A 305 18.04 -15.38 -13.93
N PRO A 306 18.41 -16.62 -14.32
CA PRO A 306 17.67 -17.41 -15.30
C PRO A 306 16.17 -17.54 -14.96
N ARG A 307 15.30 -17.48 -15.99
CA ARG A 307 13.83 -17.52 -15.85
C ARG A 307 13.28 -18.89 -15.44
N ASP A 308 14.08 -19.93 -15.48
CA ASP A 308 13.75 -21.27 -14.99
C ASP A 308 13.91 -21.40 -13.47
N ASN A 309 14.42 -20.37 -12.78
CA ASN A 309 14.48 -20.31 -11.33
C ASN A 309 13.06 -20.19 -10.73
N THR A 310 12.46 -21.34 -10.42
CA THR A 310 11.08 -21.44 -9.92
C THR A 310 10.85 -20.83 -8.53
N LEU A 311 11.92 -20.51 -7.78
CA LEU A 311 11.81 -19.78 -6.51
C LEU A 311 11.57 -18.28 -6.73
N LEU A 312 12.08 -17.74 -7.83
CA LEU A 312 12.02 -16.32 -8.16
C LEU A 312 10.96 -16.02 -9.22
N PHE A 313 10.63 -16.99 -10.08
CA PHE A 313 9.61 -16.87 -11.11
C PHE A 313 8.46 -17.83 -10.86
N SER A 314 7.23 -17.29 -10.80
CA SER A 314 6.06 -18.14 -10.78
C SER A 314 5.85 -18.78 -12.16
N SER A 315 5.84 -20.10 -12.22
CA SER A 315 5.65 -20.89 -13.46
C SER A 315 4.33 -20.64 -14.20
N LYS A 316 3.44 -19.82 -13.62
CA LYS A 316 2.11 -19.49 -14.14
C LYS A 316 2.02 -18.11 -14.80
N LEU A 317 3.09 -17.30 -14.79
CA LEU A 317 3.11 -15.95 -15.39
C LEU A 317 3.62 -15.88 -16.84
N ASN A 318 3.68 -17.00 -17.56
CA ASN A 318 3.99 -17.05 -19.01
C ASN A 318 2.94 -16.39 -19.93
N LYS A 319 2.11 -15.48 -19.41
CA LYS A 319 1.46 -14.48 -20.22
C LYS A 319 1.95 -13.12 -19.73
N PRO A 320 2.73 -12.35 -20.52
CA PRO A 320 3.01 -10.97 -20.16
C PRO A 320 1.69 -10.29 -19.84
N ASN A 321 1.66 -9.46 -18.80
CA ASN A 321 0.49 -8.77 -18.27
C ASN A 321 -0.29 -8.03 -19.37
N ALA A 322 -1.14 -8.75 -20.10
CA ALA A 322 -2.12 -8.21 -21.05
C ALA A 322 -3.33 -7.60 -20.33
N LEU A 323 -3.24 -7.39 -19.01
CA LEU A 323 -4.32 -6.90 -18.16
C LEU A 323 -4.30 -5.37 -17.98
N PHE A 324 -3.28 -4.66 -18.49
CA PHE A 324 -3.19 -3.20 -18.35
C PHE A 324 -2.88 -2.44 -19.65
N ARG A 325 -2.86 -3.11 -20.82
CA ARG A 325 -2.89 -2.40 -22.10
C ARG A 325 -4.35 -2.08 -22.46
N SER A 326 -4.85 -0.93 -22.01
CA SER A 326 -5.97 -0.27 -22.69
C SER A 326 -5.42 0.42 -23.94
N ASN A 327 -5.95 0.05 -25.11
CA ASN A 327 -5.87 0.87 -26.32
C ASN A 327 -6.68 2.15 -26.16
#